data_AF-A0AAD2G9T4-F1
#
_entry.id   AF-A0AAD2G9T4-F1
#
_cell.length_a   1.000
_cell.length_b   1.000
_cell.length_c   1.000
_cell.angle_alpha   90.00
_cell.angle_beta   90.00
_cell.angle_gamma   90.00
#
_symmetry.space_group_name_H-M   'P 1'
#
loop_
_entity.id
_entity.type
_entity.pdbx_description
1 polymer ?
#
loop_
_entity_poly.entity_id
_entity_poly.type
_entity_poly.pdbx_seq_one_letter_code
_entity_poly.pdbx_strand_id
1 'polypeptide(L)'
;MEEAILKRHPPTATHQQNQSNIPINGIFTTTGVPVLAGGYYAFGEFVESDHRALWINIDLNTALGNFTPQGSTFKPRKLTLLDKRSVKPYLQLAHLGYEEYDIPSRLTKLNQRIESNGRQMSPSLARKYNCLHWQMYMIRRHAEDNCRTTSSGKVPWSPKLQGFWDWLSLWKLLLKGRKQCRVSSQKVRRLMKKTRLCNAWKKTTDDLEVALTAEPRTYKQAKRQATQLRWDFLTVQTKDAKKKKWKSQKAHDRFLWLRRMKQREEARRHRHAQQKGSTGGLPAIQIEAMLPDGTTRLIITTETLIVNMLLYGHSIAGEIFGCKGQVL
;
A
#
# COMPACT_ATOMS: atom_id res chain seq x y z
N MET A 1 -7.61 -11.85 -32.41
CA MET A 1 -7.74 -11.81 -30.93
C MET A 1 -9.15 -12.27 -30.62
N GLU A 2 -9.33 -13.11 -29.60
CA GLU A 2 -10.60 -13.79 -29.34
C GLU A 2 -11.07 -13.54 -27.90
N GLU A 3 -12.38 -13.53 -27.67
CA GLU A 3 -12.95 -13.40 -26.32
C GLU A 3 -12.91 -14.76 -25.61
N ALA A 4 -12.25 -14.80 -24.46
CA ALA A 4 -11.86 -16.02 -23.77
C ALA A 4 -12.99 -16.76 -23.05
N ILE A 5 -14.08 -16.07 -22.71
CA ILE A 5 -15.14 -16.57 -21.83
C ILE A 5 -16.40 -16.91 -22.61
N LEU A 6 -16.76 -16.12 -23.63
CA LEU A 6 -17.91 -16.31 -24.51
C LEU A 6 -17.82 -17.58 -25.36
N LYS A 7 -16.61 -18.07 -25.64
CA LYS A 7 -16.42 -19.40 -26.27
C LYS A 7 -16.84 -20.56 -25.35
N ARG A 8 -16.91 -20.33 -24.04
CA ARG A 8 -17.09 -21.37 -23.01
C ARG A 8 -18.42 -21.25 -22.28
N HIS A 9 -19.01 -20.05 -22.26
CA HIS A 9 -20.20 -19.73 -21.49
C HIS A 9 -21.14 -18.85 -22.32
N PRO A 10 -22.46 -18.98 -22.11
CA PRO A 10 -23.41 -18.09 -22.76
C PRO A 10 -23.18 -16.61 -22.35
N PRO A 11 -23.57 -15.65 -23.20
CA PRO A 11 -23.56 -14.23 -22.87
C PRO A 11 -24.20 -13.97 -21.51
N THR A 12 -23.44 -13.33 -20.63
CA THR A 12 -23.86 -13.05 -19.26
C THR A 12 -23.60 -11.59 -18.93
N ALA A 13 -24.60 -10.90 -18.36
CA ALA A 13 -24.45 -9.51 -17.92
C ALA A 13 -23.25 -9.34 -16.96
N THR A 14 -22.30 -8.49 -17.34
CA THR A 14 -21.12 -8.16 -16.52
C THR A 14 -21.33 -6.98 -15.58
N HIS A 15 -22.46 -6.26 -15.71
CA HIS A 15 -22.87 -5.15 -14.86
C HIS A 15 -24.25 -5.41 -14.24
N GLN A 16 -24.45 -5.04 -12.96
CA GLN A 16 -25.63 -5.44 -12.16
C GLN A 16 -26.96 -4.84 -12.65
N GLN A 17 -26.91 -3.73 -13.38
CA GLN A 17 -28.09 -3.06 -13.95
C GLN A 17 -28.35 -3.45 -15.40
N ASN A 18 -27.46 -4.23 -16.01
CA ASN A 18 -27.66 -4.69 -17.38
C ASN A 18 -28.78 -5.75 -17.40
N GLN A 19 -29.85 -5.44 -18.13
CA GLN A 19 -31.03 -6.30 -18.25
C GLN A 19 -30.99 -7.20 -19.50
N SER A 20 -30.17 -6.87 -20.51
CA SER A 20 -30.10 -7.59 -21.79
C SER A 20 -29.22 -8.85 -21.76
N ASN A 21 -28.54 -9.16 -20.64
CA ASN A 21 -27.56 -10.25 -20.52
C ASN A 21 -26.36 -10.17 -21.47
N ILE A 22 -26.18 -9.04 -22.16
CA ILE A 22 -25.04 -8.82 -23.07
C ILE A 22 -23.84 -8.37 -22.22
N PRO A 23 -22.69 -9.08 -22.21
CA PRO A 23 -21.52 -8.64 -21.49
C PRO A 23 -20.97 -7.34 -22.09
N ILE A 24 -20.60 -6.38 -21.24
CA ILE A 24 -19.91 -5.13 -21.62
C ILE A 24 -18.43 -5.13 -21.21
N ASN A 25 -18.00 -6.20 -20.53
CA ASN A 25 -16.62 -6.43 -20.14
C ASN A 25 -16.23 -7.80 -20.71
N GLY A 26 -14.99 -7.95 -21.17
CA GLY A 26 -14.48 -9.21 -21.69
C GLY A 26 -12.99 -9.37 -21.40
N ILE A 27 -12.52 -10.61 -21.48
CA ILE A 27 -11.09 -10.92 -21.45
C ILE A 27 -10.73 -11.43 -22.83
N PHE A 28 -9.78 -10.75 -23.48
CA PHE A 28 -9.36 -11.09 -24.84
C PHE A 28 -7.98 -11.73 -24.83
N THR A 29 -7.83 -12.82 -25.56
CA THR A 29 -6.55 -13.55 -25.69
C THR A 29 -6.13 -13.64 -27.14
N THR A 30 -4.81 -13.71 -27.36
CA THR A 30 -4.23 -14.08 -28.65
C THR A 30 -4.28 -15.60 -28.81
N THR A 31 -4.16 -16.09 -30.05
CA THR A 31 -4.19 -17.52 -30.37
C THR A 31 -3.08 -18.32 -29.70
N GLY A 32 -1.94 -17.68 -29.38
CA GLY A 32 -0.82 -18.31 -28.69
C GLY A 32 -0.97 -18.47 -27.18
N VAL A 33 -2.06 -17.97 -26.57
CA VAL A 33 -2.30 -18.09 -25.12
C VAL A 33 -3.48 -19.04 -24.88
N PRO A 34 -3.22 -20.33 -24.62
CA PRO A 34 -4.29 -21.28 -24.36
C PRO A 34 -4.96 -20.96 -23.01
N VAL A 35 -6.25 -20.63 -23.08
CA VAL A 35 -7.10 -20.53 -21.90
C VAL A 35 -7.47 -21.95 -21.49
N LEU A 36 -7.15 -22.36 -20.26
CA LEU A 36 -7.48 -23.69 -19.72
C LEU A 36 -8.92 -23.73 -19.20
N ALA A 37 -9.29 -22.69 -18.45
CA ALA A 37 -10.62 -22.51 -17.88
C ALA A 37 -10.93 -21.01 -17.78
N GLY A 38 -12.20 -20.68 -17.56
CA GLY A 38 -12.61 -19.31 -17.32
C GLY A 38 -14.07 -19.24 -16.96
N GLY A 39 -14.53 -18.07 -16.51
CA GLY A 39 -15.93 -17.88 -16.17
C GLY A 39 -16.21 -16.54 -15.50
N TYR A 40 -17.47 -16.43 -15.07
CA TYR A 40 -18.01 -15.26 -14.39
C TYR A 40 -18.23 -15.56 -12.92
N TYR A 41 -17.79 -14.69 -12.02
CA TYR A 41 -18.25 -14.70 -10.64
C TYR A 41 -19.69 -14.17 -10.54
N ALA A 42 -20.40 -14.49 -9.45
CA ALA A 42 -21.64 -13.79 -9.15
C ALA A 42 -21.37 -12.32 -8.76
N PHE A 43 -22.37 -11.45 -8.91
CA PHE A 43 -22.25 -10.04 -8.50
C PHE A 43 -21.86 -9.93 -7.02
N GLY A 44 -20.80 -9.17 -6.77
CA GLY A 44 -20.28 -8.97 -5.41
C GLY A 44 -19.62 -10.19 -4.78
N GLU A 45 -19.39 -11.30 -5.50
CA GLU A 45 -18.83 -12.52 -4.90
C GLU A 45 -17.34 -12.37 -4.56
N PHE A 46 -16.53 -11.93 -5.53
CA PHE A 46 -15.09 -11.75 -5.35
C PHE A 46 -14.70 -10.32 -4.98
N VAL A 47 -15.27 -9.32 -5.65
CA VAL A 47 -15.04 -7.89 -5.41
C VAL A 47 -16.38 -7.20 -5.17
N GLU A 48 -16.45 -6.30 -4.17
CA GLU A 48 -17.62 -5.42 -3.98
C GLU A 48 -17.62 -4.36 -5.08
N SER A 49 -18.24 -4.69 -6.21
CA SER A 49 -18.43 -3.82 -7.37
C SER A 49 -19.83 -4.03 -7.96
N ASP A 50 -20.29 -3.04 -8.70
CA ASP A 50 -21.43 -3.10 -9.62
C ASP A 50 -21.14 -3.95 -10.87
N HIS A 51 -19.87 -4.20 -11.17
CA HIS A 51 -19.43 -5.22 -12.10
C HIS A 51 -19.15 -6.55 -11.38
N ARG A 52 -19.37 -7.66 -12.08
CA ARG A 52 -18.87 -8.97 -11.61
C ARG A 52 -17.46 -9.20 -12.10
N ALA A 53 -16.66 -9.87 -11.28
CA ALA A 53 -15.31 -10.27 -11.67
C ALA A 53 -15.35 -11.38 -12.73
N LEU A 54 -14.45 -11.27 -13.71
CA LEU A 54 -14.20 -12.25 -14.74
C LEU A 54 -12.87 -12.92 -14.40
N TRP A 55 -12.73 -14.22 -14.70
CA TRP A 55 -11.48 -14.92 -14.51
C TRP A 55 -11.20 -15.87 -15.66
N ILE A 56 -9.91 -16.03 -15.94
CA ILE A 56 -9.38 -17.07 -16.82
C ILE A 56 -8.23 -17.76 -16.10
N ASN A 57 -8.02 -19.02 -16.42
CA ASN A 57 -6.87 -19.81 -16.03
C ASN A 57 -6.01 -20.03 -17.27
N ILE A 58 -4.74 -19.65 -17.18
CA ILE A 58 -3.76 -19.78 -18.25
C ILE A 58 -2.54 -20.53 -17.71
N ASP A 59 -1.93 -21.35 -18.54
CA ASP A 59 -0.63 -21.93 -18.21
C ASP A 59 0.47 -20.87 -18.40
N LEU A 60 1.13 -20.49 -17.32
CA LEU A 60 2.21 -19.50 -17.36
C LEU A 60 3.44 -20.02 -18.13
N ASN A 61 3.69 -21.33 -18.13
CA ASN A 61 4.84 -21.89 -18.87
C ASN A 61 4.64 -21.72 -20.37
N THR A 62 3.45 -22.06 -20.87
CA THR A 62 3.09 -21.84 -22.27
C THR A 62 2.98 -20.35 -22.60
N ALA A 63 2.37 -19.54 -21.73
CA ALA A 63 2.12 -18.13 -22.01
C ALA A 63 3.37 -17.23 -21.88
N LEU A 64 4.30 -17.56 -20.98
CA LEU A 64 5.48 -16.75 -20.66
C LEU A 64 6.81 -17.47 -20.91
N GLY A 65 6.82 -18.69 -21.45
CA GLY A 65 8.03 -19.42 -21.82
C GLY A 65 8.94 -19.76 -20.63
N ASN A 66 8.38 -20.31 -19.55
CA ASN A 66 9.07 -20.58 -18.27
C ASN A 66 9.65 -19.35 -17.55
N PHE A 67 9.31 -18.14 -18.00
CA PHE A 67 9.65 -16.93 -17.26
C PHE A 67 8.91 -16.90 -15.92
N THR A 68 9.66 -16.92 -14.83
CA THR A 68 9.11 -16.71 -13.49
C THR A 68 9.27 -15.22 -13.14
N PRO A 69 8.19 -14.40 -13.23
CA PRO A 69 8.30 -13.00 -12.87
C PRO A 69 8.73 -12.86 -11.40
N GLN A 70 9.83 -12.17 -11.17
CA GLN A 70 10.19 -11.77 -9.82
C GLN A 70 9.12 -10.84 -9.27
N GLY A 71 8.67 -11.08 -8.04
CA GLY A 71 7.64 -10.27 -7.41
C GLY A 71 8.07 -8.80 -7.31
N SER A 72 7.54 -7.95 -8.17
CA SER A 72 7.79 -6.51 -8.07
C SER A 72 7.01 -5.94 -6.87
N THR A 73 7.68 -5.17 -6.02
CA THR A 73 6.99 -4.37 -5.00
C THR A 73 6.51 -3.08 -5.62
N PHE A 74 5.49 -3.16 -6.48
CA PHE A 74 4.88 -1.96 -7.04
C PHE A 74 4.33 -1.09 -5.90
N LYS A 75 4.94 0.07 -5.69
CA LYS A 75 4.43 1.09 -4.78
C LYS A 75 3.52 2.00 -5.61
N PRO A 76 2.19 2.01 -5.35
CA PRO A 76 1.30 2.89 -6.09
C PRO A 76 1.72 4.34 -5.90
N ARG A 77 1.71 5.11 -6.99
CA ARG A 77 1.97 6.55 -6.96
C ARG A 77 0.96 7.22 -6.03
N LYS A 78 1.45 8.12 -5.16
CA LYS A 78 0.57 8.86 -4.25
C LYS A 78 -0.11 10.02 -4.96
N LEU A 79 0.60 10.65 -5.89
CA LEU A 79 0.05 11.69 -6.74
C LEU A 79 -0.79 11.05 -7.85
N THR A 80 -2.04 11.50 -7.98
CA THR A 80 -2.93 11.13 -9.08
C THR A 80 -3.58 12.39 -9.63
N LEU A 81 -3.40 12.67 -10.93
CA LEU A 81 -3.84 13.92 -11.56
C LEU A 81 -5.36 14.16 -11.45
N LEU A 82 -6.15 13.10 -11.38
CA LEU A 82 -7.60 13.17 -11.21
C LEU A 82 -8.02 13.59 -9.79
N ASP A 83 -7.17 13.35 -8.79
CA ASP A 83 -7.46 13.64 -7.39
C ASP A 83 -6.90 15.00 -6.99
N LYS A 84 -7.75 16.04 -7.08
CA LYS A 84 -7.41 17.42 -6.67
C LYS A 84 -6.87 17.51 -5.24
N ARG A 85 -7.28 16.59 -4.34
CA ARG A 85 -6.83 16.57 -2.94
C ARG A 85 -5.37 16.11 -2.80
N SER A 86 -4.84 15.40 -3.80
CA SER A 86 -3.41 15.04 -3.87
C SER A 86 -2.59 16.09 -4.64
N VAL A 87 -3.17 16.68 -5.68
CA VAL A 87 -2.47 17.66 -6.53
C VAL A 87 -2.17 18.95 -5.79
N LYS A 88 -3.13 19.49 -5.02
CA LYS A 88 -2.93 20.77 -4.31
C LYS A 88 -1.79 20.71 -3.28
N PRO A 89 -1.74 19.73 -2.35
CA PRO A 89 -0.62 19.61 -1.43
C PRO A 89 0.71 19.30 -2.12
N TYR A 90 0.69 18.52 -3.21
CA TYR A 90 1.89 18.27 -4.01
C TYR A 90 2.50 19.57 -4.53
N LEU A 91 1.68 20.40 -5.19
CA LEU A 91 2.15 21.66 -5.75
C LEU A 91 2.67 22.58 -4.64
N GLN A 92 1.94 22.70 -3.52
CA GLN A 92 2.37 23.51 -2.38
C GLN A 92 3.75 23.06 -1.84
N LEU A 93 3.92 21.76 -1.58
CA LEU A 93 5.19 21.22 -1.09
C LEU A 93 6.32 21.35 -2.11
N ALA A 94 6.02 21.16 -3.39
CA ALA A 94 6.99 21.37 -4.45
C ALA A 94 7.41 22.85 -4.50
N HIS A 95 6.47 23.80 -4.58
CA HIS A 95 6.78 25.22 -4.60
C HIS A 95 7.65 25.66 -3.41
N LEU A 96 7.28 25.26 -2.19
CA LEU A 96 8.07 25.52 -0.98
C LEU A 96 9.50 25.00 -1.10
N GLY A 97 9.69 23.76 -1.59
CA GLY A 97 11.03 23.23 -1.78
C GLY A 97 11.82 23.94 -2.88
N TYR A 98 11.17 24.41 -3.94
CA TYR A 98 11.86 25.19 -4.98
C TYR A 98 12.30 26.56 -4.46
N GLU A 99 11.48 27.19 -3.62
CA GLU A 99 11.80 28.46 -2.94
C GLU A 99 12.93 28.29 -1.92
N GLU A 100 12.83 27.28 -1.05
CA GLU A 100 13.84 26.98 0.00
C GLU A 100 15.25 26.78 -0.58
N TYR A 101 15.35 26.08 -1.71
CA TYR A 101 16.64 25.80 -2.35
C TYR A 101 17.00 26.78 -3.49
N ASP A 102 16.24 27.86 -3.64
CA ASP A 102 16.42 28.90 -4.66
C ASP A 102 16.64 28.31 -6.07
N ILE A 103 15.87 27.28 -6.40
CA ILE A 103 16.00 26.56 -7.66
C ILE A 103 15.82 27.49 -8.86
N PRO A 104 14.82 28.39 -8.91
CA PRO A 104 14.62 29.29 -10.05
C PRO A 104 15.86 30.15 -10.33
N SER A 105 16.41 30.84 -9.33
CA SER A 105 17.55 31.73 -9.55
C SER A 105 18.81 30.96 -9.92
N ARG A 106 19.02 29.77 -9.33
CA ARG A 106 20.14 28.88 -9.70
C ARG A 106 20.03 28.39 -11.14
N LEU A 107 18.82 28.10 -11.60
CA LEU A 107 18.57 27.73 -12.99
C LEU A 107 18.82 28.92 -13.94
N THR A 108 18.36 30.13 -13.58
CA THR A 108 18.65 31.35 -14.34
C THR A 108 20.15 31.63 -14.45
N LYS A 109 20.88 31.54 -13.33
CA LYS A 109 22.35 31.69 -13.31
C LYS A 109 23.05 30.62 -14.16
N LEU A 110 22.55 29.39 -14.16
CA LEU A 110 23.09 28.32 -15.01
C LEU A 110 22.84 28.64 -16.50
N ASN A 111 21.64 29.10 -16.84
CA ASN A 111 21.30 29.49 -18.21
C ASN A 111 22.16 30.65 -18.72
N GLN A 112 22.35 31.69 -17.90
CA GLN A 112 23.23 32.82 -18.25
C GLN A 112 24.66 32.37 -18.53
N ARG A 113 25.18 31.40 -17.76
CA ARG A 113 26.52 30.83 -17.99
C ARG A 113 26.60 30.02 -19.27
N ILE A 114 25.53 29.33 -19.65
CA ILE A 114 25.46 28.59 -20.91
C ILE A 114 25.46 29.59 -22.08
N GLU A 115 24.67 30.66 -22.00
CA GLU A 115 24.64 31.72 -23.01
C GLU A 115 26.01 32.40 -23.16
N SER A 116 26.67 32.75 -22.05
CA SER A 116 28.03 33.33 -22.08
C SER A 116 29.10 32.37 -22.62
N ASN A 117 28.86 31.06 -22.53
CA ASN A 117 29.73 30.02 -23.06
C ASN A 117 29.39 29.65 -24.52
N GLY A 118 28.85 30.60 -25.30
CA GLY A 118 28.49 30.38 -26.71
C GLY A 118 27.42 29.30 -26.90
N ARG A 119 26.54 29.11 -25.90
CA ARG A 119 25.52 28.05 -25.84
C ARG A 119 26.08 26.62 -25.85
N GLN A 120 27.36 26.44 -25.54
CA GLN A 120 27.97 25.12 -25.43
C GLN A 120 27.85 24.57 -24.00
N MET A 121 27.43 23.31 -23.90
CA MET A 121 27.36 22.59 -22.62
C MET A 121 28.72 21.98 -22.30
N SER A 122 29.54 22.71 -21.55
CA SER A 122 30.82 22.17 -21.07
C SER A 122 30.60 21.07 -20.00
N PRO A 123 31.57 20.15 -19.80
CA PRO A 123 31.44 19.09 -18.79
C PRO A 123 31.16 19.60 -17.37
N SER A 124 31.67 20.79 -17.02
CA SER A 124 31.42 21.41 -15.71
C SER A 124 30.01 21.97 -15.59
N LEU A 125 29.45 22.54 -16.66
CA LEU A 125 28.07 23.02 -16.72
C LEU A 125 27.09 21.83 -16.69
N ALA A 126 27.38 20.75 -17.43
CA ALA A 126 26.59 19.53 -17.40
C ALA A 126 26.52 18.92 -15.98
N ARG A 127 27.65 18.90 -15.27
CA ARG A 127 27.69 18.44 -13.87
C ARG A 127 26.84 19.31 -12.94
N LYS A 128 26.89 20.64 -13.10
CA LYS A 128 26.05 21.58 -12.34
C LYS A 128 24.57 21.38 -12.65
N TYR A 129 24.22 21.20 -13.92
CA TYR A 129 22.86 20.88 -14.35
C TYR A 129 22.36 19.59 -13.72
N ASN A 130 23.12 18.51 -13.79
CA ASN A 130 22.74 17.22 -13.24
C ASN A 130 22.55 17.27 -11.71
N CYS A 131 23.40 18.01 -11.00
CA CYS A 131 23.24 18.24 -9.56
C CYS A 131 21.94 18.99 -9.25
N LEU A 132 21.65 20.08 -9.98
CA LEU A 132 20.43 20.85 -9.81
C LEU A 132 19.18 20.02 -10.17
N HIS A 133 19.25 19.27 -11.27
CA HIS A 133 18.18 18.37 -11.71
C HIS A 133 17.90 17.28 -10.66
N TRP A 134 18.95 16.71 -10.07
CA TRP A 134 18.81 15.75 -8.98
C TRP A 134 18.11 16.37 -7.78
N GLN A 135 18.49 17.58 -7.38
CA GLN A 135 17.82 18.29 -6.28
C GLN A 135 16.34 18.56 -6.61
N MET A 136 16.03 19.01 -7.81
CA MET A 136 14.64 19.18 -8.29
C MET A 136 13.85 17.87 -8.26
N TYR A 137 14.48 16.75 -8.64
CA TYR A 137 13.89 15.43 -8.54
C TYR A 137 13.59 15.07 -7.08
N MET A 138 14.54 15.29 -6.17
CA MET A 138 14.35 15.02 -4.74
C MET A 138 13.21 15.84 -4.13
N ILE A 139 13.10 17.13 -4.48
CA ILE A 139 11.97 17.99 -4.08
C ILE A 139 10.64 17.39 -4.57
N ARG A 140 10.55 17.03 -5.85
CA ARG A 140 9.33 16.43 -6.42
C ARG A 140 9.00 15.07 -5.78
N ARG A 141 10.01 14.25 -5.47
CA ARG A 141 9.83 12.97 -4.77
C ARG A 141 9.30 13.18 -3.36
N HIS A 142 9.86 14.12 -2.61
CA HIS A 142 9.40 14.49 -1.28
C HIS A 142 7.94 14.99 -1.31
N ALA A 143 7.62 15.88 -2.26
CA ALA A 143 6.27 16.37 -2.44
C ALA A 143 5.29 15.23 -2.77
N GLU A 144 5.66 14.30 -3.66
CA GLU A 144 4.82 13.14 -3.98
C GLU A 144 4.62 12.23 -2.77
N ASP A 145 5.68 11.96 -2.01
CA ASP A 145 5.61 11.08 -0.85
C ASP A 145 4.74 11.67 0.29
N ASN A 146 4.55 12.98 0.33
CA ASN A 146 3.78 13.67 1.37
C ASN A 146 2.44 14.27 0.89
N CYS A 147 2.15 14.27 -0.41
CA CYS A 147 0.95 14.91 -0.96
C CYS A 147 -0.38 14.34 -0.44
N ARG A 148 -0.40 13.07 -0.02
CA ARG A 148 -1.55 12.44 0.65
C ARG A 148 -1.15 11.29 1.55
N THR A 149 -2.04 10.97 2.48
CA THR A 149 -1.95 9.74 3.27
C THR A 149 -2.61 8.57 2.53
N THR A 150 -1.93 7.44 2.43
CA THR A 150 -2.50 6.20 1.90
C THR A 150 -3.07 5.36 3.04
N SER A 151 -4.33 4.94 2.92
CA SER A 151 -4.98 4.07 3.92
C SER A 151 -4.68 2.59 3.64
N SER A 152 -3.46 2.15 3.92
CA SER A 152 -2.98 0.79 3.64
C SER A 152 -3.32 -0.24 4.72
N GLY A 153 -4.59 -0.29 5.16
CA GLY A 153 -5.05 -1.37 6.05
C GLY A 153 -4.52 -1.30 7.48
N LYS A 154 -4.56 -0.11 8.10
CA LYS A 154 -4.13 0.11 9.50
C LYS A 154 -4.93 -0.68 10.54
N VAL A 155 -6.12 -1.16 10.18
CA VAL A 155 -7.02 -1.88 11.11
C VAL A 155 -6.81 -3.38 10.96
N PRO A 156 -6.28 -4.07 11.98
CA PRO A 156 -6.09 -5.51 11.90
C PRO A 156 -7.44 -6.24 11.85
N TRP A 157 -7.50 -7.31 11.07
CA TRP A 157 -8.70 -8.12 10.94
C TRP A 157 -8.99 -8.91 12.22
N SER A 158 -10.22 -8.86 12.72
CA SER A 158 -10.70 -9.75 13.79
C SER A 158 -12.11 -10.25 13.46
N PRO A 159 -12.54 -11.43 13.97
CA PRO A 159 -13.89 -11.93 13.73
C PRO A 159 -14.97 -10.97 14.22
N LYS A 160 -14.73 -10.28 15.34
CA LYS A 160 -15.67 -9.27 15.88
C LYS A 160 -15.84 -8.10 14.90
N LEU A 161 -14.74 -7.58 14.36
CA LEU A 161 -14.80 -6.52 13.35
C LEU A 161 -15.42 -7.01 12.04
N GLN A 162 -15.17 -8.26 11.64
CA GLN A 162 -15.80 -8.89 10.48
C GLN A 162 -17.32 -8.99 10.64
N GLY A 163 -17.83 -9.23 11.85
CA GLY A 163 -19.26 -9.25 12.12
C GLY A 163 -19.97 -7.97 11.69
N PHE A 164 -19.40 -6.79 11.99
CA PHE A 164 -19.92 -5.50 11.53
C PHE A 164 -19.94 -5.38 10.01
N TRP A 165 -18.89 -5.84 9.34
CA TRP A 165 -18.85 -5.86 7.88
C TRP A 165 -19.87 -6.83 7.28
N ASP A 166 -20.10 -7.97 7.93
CA ASP A 166 -21.10 -8.95 7.51
C ASP A 166 -22.53 -8.38 7.66
N TRP A 167 -22.83 -7.66 8.75
CA TRP A 167 -24.08 -6.90 8.93
C TRP A 167 -24.26 -5.81 7.88
N LEU A 168 -23.26 -4.93 7.72
CA LEU A 168 -23.29 -3.86 6.71
C LEU A 168 -23.47 -4.42 5.29
N SER A 169 -22.77 -5.52 4.97
CA SER A 169 -22.89 -6.19 3.68
C SER A 169 -24.30 -6.72 3.46
N LEU A 170 -24.92 -7.31 4.49
CA LEU A 170 -26.29 -7.80 4.42
C LEU A 170 -27.27 -6.65 4.13
N TRP A 171 -27.18 -5.55 4.88
CA TRP A 171 -28.05 -4.39 4.70
C TRP A 171 -27.92 -3.76 3.31
N LYS A 172 -26.69 -3.54 2.85
CA LYS A 172 -26.44 -3.03 1.50
C LYS A 172 -27.01 -3.96 0.42
N LEU A 173 -26.86 -5.27 0.56
CA LEU A 173 -27.38 -6.24 -0.41
C LEU A 173 -28.91 -6.25 -0.46
N LEU A 174 -29.58 -6.18 0.69
CA LEU A 174 -31.03 -6.10 0.75
C LEU A 174 -31.54 -4.81 0.09
N LEU A 175 -30.92 -3.66 0.40
CA LEU A 175 -31.28 -2.39 -0.22
C LEU A 175 -31.04 -2.40 -1.74
N LYS A 176 -29.93 -2.99 -2.21
CA LYS A 176 -29.69 -3.20 -3.66
C LYS A 176 -30.81 -4.02 -4.31
N GLY A 177 -31.26 -5.08 -3.66
CA GLY A 177 -32.38 -5.89 -4.15
C GLY A 177 -33.68 -5.10 -4.24
N ARG A 178 -33.97 -4.21 -3.27
CA ARG A 178 -35.14 -3.31 -3.31
C ARG A 178 -35.06 -2.30 -4.47
N LYS A 179 -33.85 -1.88 -4.85
CA LYS A 179 -33.58 -1.03 -6.03
C LYS A 179 -33.52 -1.81 -7.35
N GLN A 180 -34.13 -3.00 -7.41
CA GLN A 180 -34.18 -3.87 -8.60
C GLN A 180 -32.81 -4.22 -9.21
N CYS A 181 -31.72 -4.12 -8.44
CA CYS A 181 -30.41 -4.56 -8.90
C CYS A 181 -30.26 -6.08 -8.73
N ARG A 182 -29.49 -6.72 -9.63
CA ARG A 182 -29.22 -8.15 -9.54
C ARG A 182 -28.37 -8.48 -8.30
N VAL A 183 -28.92 -9.30 -7.39
CA VAL A 183 -28.26 -9.72 -6.14
C VAL A 183 -28.25 -11.24 -6.01
N SER A 184 -27.16 -11.82 -5.53
CA SER A 184 -27.06 -13.26 -5.25
C SER A 184 -27.89 -13.66 -4.02
N SER A 185 -28.96 -14.42 -4.23
CA SER A 185 -29.82 -14.95 -3.16
C SER A 185 -29.04 -15.86 -2.20
N GLN A 186 -28.11 -16.66 -2.72
CA GLN A 186 -27.23 -17.51 -1.93
C GLN A 186 -26.32 -16.69 -1.00
N LYS A 187 -25.77 -15.58 -1.50
CA LYS A 187 -24.95 -14.67 -0.68
C LYS A 187 -25.77 -14.07 0.46
N VAL A 188 -27.01 -13.66 0.20
CA VAL A 188 -27.89 -13.12 1.24
C VAL A 188 -28.18 -14.17 2.31
N ARG A 189 -28.60 -15.39 1.93
CA ARG A 189 -28.83 -16.49 2.89
C ARG A 189 -27.60 -16.81 3.73
N ARG A 190 -26.42 -16.84 3.11
CA ARG A 190 -25.14 -17.06 3.81
C ARG A 190 -24.85 -15.96 4.82
N LEU A 191 -25.08 -14.69 4.46
CA LEU A 191 -24.87 -13.56 5.36
C LEU A 191 -25.88 -13.55 6.51
N MET A 192 -27.14 -13.88 6.26
CA MET A 192 -28.15 -14.01 7.33
C MET A 192 -27.76 -15.09 8.33
N LYS A 193 -27.26 -16.25 7.87
CA LYS A 193 -26.78 -17.31 8.76
C LYS A 193 -25.56 -16.85 9.58
N LYS A 194 -24.62 -16.13 8.97
CA LYS A 194 -23.44 -15.59 9.66
C LYS A 194 -23.80 -14.54 10.71
N THR A 195 -24.71 -13.64 10.37
CA THR A 195 -25.16 -12.52 11.21
C THR A 195 -26.22 -12.92 12.23
N ARG A 196 -26.79 -14.13 12.09
CA ARG A 196 -27.91 -14.67 12.88
C ARG A 196 -29.20 -13.84 12.74
N LEU A 197 -29.37 -13.15 11.62
CA LEU A 197 -30.54 -12.32 11.32
C LEU A 197 -31.46 -13.03 10.33
N CYS A 198 -32.18 -14.05 10.82
CA CYS A 198 -33.05 -14.89 10.00
C CYS A 198 -34.23 -14.14 9.37
N ASN A 199 -34.67 -13.03 9.98
CA ASN A 199 -35.80 -12.22 9.53
C ASN A 199 -35.38 -10.92 8.82
N ALA A 200 -34.12 -10.83 8.36
CA ALA A 200 -33.59 -9.61 7.74
C ALA A 200 -34.41 -9.12 6.52
N TRP A 201 -35.05 -10.02 5.77
CA TRP A 201 -35.91 -9.69 4.62
C TRP A 201 -37.18 -8.92 4.98
N LYS A 202 -37.66 -9.05 6.21
CA LYS A 202 -38.91 -8.41 6.67
C LYS A 202 -38.73 -6.92 6.97
N LYS A 203 -37.48 -6.45 7.06
CA LYS A 203 -37.20 -5.02 7.28
C LYS A 203 -37.65 -4.18 6.09
N THR A 204 -38.24 -3.03 6.40
CA THR A 204 -38.61 -2.01 5.42
C THR A 204 -37.36 -1.34 4.84
N THR A 205 -37.52 -0.58 3.77
CA THR A 205 -36.41 0.22 3.20
C THR A 205 -35.86 1.20 4.22
N ASP A 206 -36.73 1.84 4.99
CA ASP A 206 -36.38 2.88 5.96
C ASP A 206 -35.59 2.27 7.13
N ASP A 207 -36.02 1.10 7.62
CA ASP A 207 -35.30 0.33 8.64
C ASP A 207 -33.86 -0.01 8.20
N LEU A 208 -33.70 -0.37 6.91
CA LEU A 208 -32.39 -0.70 6.34
C LEU A 208 -31.50 0.55 6.27
N GLU A 209 -32.04 1.71 5.91
CA GLU A 209 -31.30 2.97 5.85
C GLU A 209 -30.88 3.46 7.23
N VAL A 210 -31.76 3.33 8.24
CA VAL A 210 -31.44 3.59 9.64
C VAL A 210 -30.31 2.67 10.11
N ALA A 211 -30.40 1.36 9.83
CA ALA A 211 -29.35 0.40 10.18
C ALA A 211 -28.02 0.71 9.48
N LEU A 212 -28.04 1.10 8.20
CA LEU A 212 -26.84 1.52 7.45
C LEU A 212 -26.19 2.79 8.01
N THR A 213 -26.96 3.63 8.71
CA THR A 213 -26.44 4.83 9.38
C THR A 213 -25.88 4.51 10.77
N ALA A 214 -26.50 3.57 11.49
CA ALA A 214 -26.12 3.18 12.85
C ALA A 214 -24.86 2.28 12.89
N GLU A 215 -24.79 1.24 12.06
CA GLU A 215 -23.72 0.23 12.09
C GLU A 215 -22.30 0.80 11.83
N PRO A 216 -22.09 1.81 10.97
CA PRO A 216 -20.78 2.44 10.86
C PRO A 216 -20.33 3.15 12.14
N ARG A 217 -21.27 3.65 12.96
CA ARG A 217 -20.96 4.31 14.25
C ARG A 217 -20.50 3.27 15.27
N THR A 218 -21.18 2.14 15.36
CA THR A 218 -20.79 1.02 16.26
C THR A 218 -19.45 0.43 15.83
N TYR A 219 -19.22 0.25 14.52
CA TYR A 219 -17.92 -0.16 13.99
C TYR A 219 -16.81 0.83 14.35
N LYS A 220 -17.04 2.15 14.23
CA LYS A 220 -16.03 3.17 14.60
C LYS A 220 -15.64 3.09 16.08
N GLN A 221 -16.58 2.81 16.97
CA GLN A 221 -16.30 2.60 18.39
C GLN A 221 -15.47 1.32 18.60
N ALA A 222 -15.89 0.18 18.03
CA ALA A 222 -15.17 -1.10 18.14
C ALA A 222 -13.77 -1.06 17.52
N LYS A 223 -13.59 -0.30 16.43
CA LYS A 223 -12.33 -0.10 15.73
C LYS A 223 -11.24 0.49 16.63
N ARG A 224 -11.59 1.25 17.66
CA ARG A 224 -10.61 1.80 18.62
C ARG A 224 -9.83 0.70 19.34
N GLN A 225 -10.46 -0.45 19.56
CA GLN A 225 -9.86 -1.63 20.20
C GLN A 225 -9.40 -2.70 19.19
N ALA A 226 -9.26 -2.35 17.90
CA ALA A 226 -8.99 -3.35 16.84
C ALA A 226 -7.75 -4.19 17.10
N THR A 227 -6.66 -3.57 17.56
CA THR A 227 -5.40 -4.26 17.88
C THR A 227 -5.59 -5.28 19.01
N GLN A 228 -6.33 -4.91 20.06
CA GLN A 228 -6.61 -5.81 21.18
C GLN A 228 -7.47 -6.99 20.72
N LEU A 229 -8.55 -6.71 19.98
CA LEU A 229 -9.44 -7.74 19.43
C LEU A 229 -8.71 -8.74 18.51
N ARG A 230 -7.72 -8.26 17.74
CA ARG A 230 -6.86 -9.13 16.93
C ARG A 230 -5.98 -10.02 17.81
N TRP A 231 -5.36 -9.45 18.83
CA TRP A 231 -4.44 -10.17 19.70
C TRP A 231 -5.16 -11.23 20.52
N ASP A 232 -6.32 -10.91 21.11
CA ASP A 232 -7.14 -11.85 21.86
C ASP A 232 -7.52 -13.05 20.99
N PHE A 233 -7.99 -12.77 19.77
CA PHE A 233 -8.33 -13.81 18.79
C PHE A 233 -7.14 -14.71 18.45
N LEU A 234 -5.98 -14.12 18.13
CA LEU A 234 -4.78 -14.89 17.80
C LEU A 234 -4.30 -15.74 18.98
N THR A 235 -4.40 -15.21 20.21
CA THR A 235 -4.01 -15.92 21.43
C THR A 235 -4.88 -17.15 21.65
N VAL A 236 -6.21 -17.02 21.56
CA VAL A 236 -7.15 -18.15 21.68
C VAL A 236 -6.89 -19.19 20.58
N GLN A 237 -6.83 -18.76 19.32
CA GLN A 237 -6.64 -19.66 18.18
C GLN A 237 -5.31 -20.41 18.25
N THR A 238 -4.23 -19.74 18.66
CA THR A 238 -2.91 -20.37 18.80
C THR A 238 -2.91 -21.39 19.93
N LYS A 239 -3.57 -21.09 21.06
CA LYS A 239 -3.72 -22.03 22.19
C LYS A 239 -4.47 -23.28 21.77
N ASP A 240 -5.58 -23.14 21.04
CA ASP A 240 -6.37 -24.27 20.56
C ASP A 240 -5.65 -25.07 19.48
N ALA A 241 -4.95 -24.40 18.56
CA ALA A 241 -4.14 -25.07 17.54
C ALA A 241 -2.97 -25.84 18.17
N LYS A 242 -2.34 -25.31 19.22
CA LYS A 242 -1.26 -26.00 19.96
C LYS A 242 -1.73 -27.33 20.54
N LYS A 243 -2.97 -27.41 21.06
CA LYS A 243 -3.56 -28.66 21.58
C LYS A 243 -3.80 -29.69 20.47
N LYS A 244 -4.12 -29.23 19.25
CA LYS A 244 -4.49 -30.09 18.11
C LYS A 244 -3.33 -30.40 17.16
N LYS A 245 -2.14 -29.83 17.38
CA LYS A 245 -1.02 -29.87 16.42
C LYS A 245 -0.53 -31.29 16.10
N TRP A 246 -0.71 -32.24 17.02
CA TRP A 246 -0.28 -33.62 16.85
C TRP A 246 -1.27 -34.49 16.07
N LYS A 247 -2.46 -33.95 15.72
CA LYS A 247 -3.52 -34.73 15.05
C LYS A 247 -3.25 -35.00 13.57
N SER A 248 -2.47 -34.16 12.90
CA SER A 248 -2.10 -34.30 11.48
C SER A 248 -1.06 -33.26 11.09
N GLN A 249 -0.36 -33.48 9.98
CA GLN A 249 0.55 -32.49 9.40
C GLN A 249 -0.16 -31.15 9.12
N LYS A 250 -1.36 -31.19 8.54
CA LYS A 250 -2.19 -29.98 8.30
C LYS A 250 -2.50 -29.21 9.59
N ALA A 251 -2.75 -29.91 10.69
CA ALA A 251 -2.98 -29.27 11.99
C ALA A 251 -1.69 -28.66 12.56
N HIS A 252 -0.55 -29.33 12.35
CA HIS A 252 0.78 -28.81 12.70
C HIS A 252 1.10 -27.52 11.92
N ASP A 253 0.94 -27.53 10.59
CA ASP A 253 1.20 -26.37 9.73
C ASP A 253 0.29 -25.18 10.08
N ARG A 254 -0.99 -25.46 10.39
CA ARG A 254 -1.93 -24.43 10.88
C ARG A 254 -1.44 -23.81 12.19
N PHE A 255 -0.92 -24.60 13.11
CA PHE A 255 -0.34 -24.08 14.36
C PHE A 255 0.90 -23.21 14.09
N LEU A 256 1.83 -23.67 13.25
CA LEU A 256 3.01 -22.89 12.87
C LEU A 256 2.63 -21.57 12.21
N TRP A 257 1.66 -21.58 11.30
CA TRP A 257 1.13 -20.38 10.66
C TRP A 257 0.54 -19.39 11.68
N LEU A 258 -0.32 -19.86 12.60
CA LEU A 258 -0.89 -19.03 13.65
C LEU A 258 0.18 -18.45 14.58
N ARG A 259 1.17 -19.26 14.97
CA ARG A 259 2.31 -18.82 15.78
C ARG A 259 3.10 -17.71 15.10
N ARG A 260 3.45 -17.87 13.81
CA ARG A 260 4.14 -16.84 13.02
C ARG A 260 3.31 -15.56 12.92
N MET A 261 1.98 -15.67 12.75
CA MET A 261 1.09 -14.52 12.72
C MET A 261 1.04 -13.77 14.06
N LYS A 262 1.01 -14.50 15.18
CA LYS A 262 1.06 -13.91 16.53
C LYS A 262 2.38 -13.16 16.75
N GLN A 263 3.51 -13.77 16.41
CA GLN A 263 4.84 -13.14 16.51
C GLN A 263 4.94 -11.86 15.67
N ARG A 264 4.41 -11.86 14.44
CA ARG A 264 4.38 -10.66 13.59
C ARG A 264 3.60 -9.51 14.24
N GLU A 265 2.50 -9.81 14.93
CA GLU A 265 1.68 -8.81 15.60
C GLU A 265 2.34 -8.27 16.88
N GLU A 266 3.02 -9.14 17.64
CA GLU A 266 3.90 -8.72 18.75
C GLU A 266 5.00 -7.79 18.26
N ALA A 267 5.73 -8.18 17.20
CA ALA A 267 6.78 -7.35 16.61
C ALA A 267 6.25 -6.00 16.07
N ARG A 268 4.99 -5.91 15.60
CA ARG A 268 4.36 -4.64 15.24
C ARG A 268 4.09 -3.77 16.46
N ARG A 269 3.55 -4.34 17.54
CA ARG A 269 3.30 -3.61 18.79
C ARG A 269 4.59 -3.12 19.43
N HIS A 270 5.65 -3.95 19.46
CA HIS A 270 6.97 -3.53 19.92
C HIS A 270 7.51 -2.36 19.09
N ARG A 271 7.47 -2.44 17.75
CA ARG A 271 7.89 -1.34 16.87
C ARG A 271 7.09 -0.05 17.07
N HIS A 272 5.80 -0.16 17.37
CA HIS A 272 4.97 1.01 17.68
C HIS A 272 5.33 1.63 19.04
N ALA A 273 5.51 0.80 20.08
CA ALA A 273 5.90 1.26 21.41
C ALA A 273 7.30 1.88 21.42
N GLN A 274 8.22 1.31 20.65
CA GLN A 274 9.59 1.79 20.47
C GLN A 274 9.71 2.98 19.49
N GLN A 275 8.59 3.54 19.01
CA GLN A 275 8.51 4.69 18.08
C GLN A 275 9.63 4.74 17.02
N LYS A 276 9.60 3.89 15.99
CA LYS A 276 10.66 3.87 14.95
C LYS A 276 12.08 4.07 15.53
N GLY A 277 12.38 3.43 16.66
CA GLY A 277 13.74 3.31 17.12
C GLY A 277 14.56 2.70 15.99
N SER A 278 15.60 3.44 15.62
CA SER A 278 16.78 3.06 14.84
C SER A 278 16.67 1.75 14.06
N THR A 279 16.81 1.88 12.74
CA THR A 279 17.37 0.86 11.85
C THR A 279 18.12 -0.25 12.61
N GLY A 280 17.80 -1.51 12.30
CA GLY A 280 18.61 -2.66 12.70
C GLY A 280 19.98 -2.66 12.01
N GLY A 281 20.69 -1.54 12.11
CA GLY A 281 22.10 -1.34 11.81
C GLY A 281 22.89 -1.32 13.11
N LEU A 282 24.19 -1.55 12.97
CA LEU A 282 25.15 -1.59 14.08
C LEU A 282 24.95 -0.41 15.02
N PRO A 283 24.89 -0.63 16.35
CA PRO A 283 24.63 0.44 17.33
C PRO A 283 25.70 1.55 17.33
N ALA A 284 26.87 1.27 16.76
CA ALA A 284 28.00 2.16 16.59
C ALA A 284 28.92 1.64 15.49
N ILE A 285 29.55 2.53 14.73
CA ILE A 285 30.72 2.21 13.90
C ILE A 285 31.95 2.72 14.65
N GLN A 286 32.91 1.82 14.86
CA GLN A 286 34.23 2.14 15.38
C GLN A 286 35.14 2.50 14.22
N ILE A 287 35.69 3.72 14.24
CA ILE A 287 36.68 4.19 13.26
C ILE A 287 37.97 4.43 14.01
N GLU A 288 39.06 3.81 13.55
CA GLU A 288 40.41 4.12 14.02
C GLU A 288 40.89 5.39 13.30
N ALA A 289 41.11 6.46 14.06
CA ALA A 289 41.68 7.70 13.56
C ALA A 289 43.12 7.83 14.08
N MET A 290 44.07 8.06 13.18
CA MET A 290 45.45 8.33 13.53
C MET A 290 45.59 9.82 13.86
N LEU A 291 46.05 10.12 15.07
CA LEU A 291 46.30 11.47 15.53
C LEU A 291 47.64 11.99 14.95
N PRO A 292 47.86 13.32 14.92
CA PRO A 292 49.08 13.93 14.38
C PRO A 292 50.36 13.49 15.11
N ASP A 293 50.25 12.93 16.31
CA ASP A 293 51.35 12.39 17.12
C ASP A 293 51.66 10.90 16.80
N GLY A 294 50.98 10.32 15.81
CA GLY A 294 51.16 8.94 15.38
C GLY A 294 50.38 7.91 16.20
N THR A 295 49.65 8.32 17.23
CA THR A 295 48.83 7.41 18.04
C THR A 295 47.46 7.18 17.42
N THR A 296 46.95 5.94 17.49
CA THR A 296 45.62 5.59 16.97
C THR A 296 44.59 5.66 18.09
N ARG A 297 43.51 6.41 17.87
CA ARG A 297 42.36 6.46 18.78
C ARG A 297 41.11 5.88 18.12
N LEU A 298 40.42 5.00 18.84
CA LEU A 298 39.11 4.48 18.45
C LEU A 298 38.04 5.52 18.73
N ILE A 299 37.35 5.97 17.68
CA ILE A 299 36.21 6.88 17.77
C ILE A 299 34.94 6.09 17.48
N ILE A 300 34.02 6.10 18.44
CA ILE A 300 32.70 5.48 18.33
C ILE A 300 31.72 6.55 17.83
N THR A 301 31.15 6.36 16.63
CA THR A 301 30.15 7.29 16.08
C THR A 301 28.80 6.59 15.83
N THR A 302 27.72 7.32 16.07
CA THR A 302 26.36 6.95 15.66
C THR A 302 26.03 7.63 14.32
N GLU A 303 25.15 7.00 13.52
CA GLU A 303 24.93 7.24 12.07
C GLU A 303 24.75 8.72 11.64
N THR A 304 24.40 9.64 12.54
CA THR A 304 24.10 11.05 12.21
C THR A 304 25.31 11.89 11.79
N LEU A 305 26.55 11.47 12.07
CA LEU A 305 27.75 12.26 11.72
C LEU A 305 28.39 11.89 10.37
N ILE A 306 28.06 10.72 9.82
CA ILE A 306 28.70 10.19 8.60
C ILE A 306 28.27 10.96 7.35
N VAL A 307 27.04 11.50 7.33
CA VAL A 307 26.54 12.28 6.19
C VAL A 307 27.31 13.61 6.03
N ASN A 308 27.73 14.24 7.13
CA ASN A 308 28.53 15.47 7.05
C ASN A 308 29.99 15.20 6.66
N MET A 309 30.59 14.07 7.03
CA MET A 309 31.96 13.74 6.60
C MET A 309 32.05 13.30 5.14
N LEU A 310 31.04 12.62 4.59
CA LEU A 310 31.06 12.18 3.19
C LEU A 310 30.69 13.29 2.18
N LEU A 311 29.99 14.34 2.63
CA LEU A 311 29.62 15.48 1.79
C LEU A 311 30.71 16.55 1.71
N TYR A 312 31.61 16.62 2.69
CA TYR A 312 32.76 17.52 2.67
C TYR A 312 34.05 16.72 2.53
N GLY A 313 34.47 16.50 1.28
CA GLY A 313 35.87 16.19 0.98
C GLY A 313 36.73 17.37 1.40
N HIS A 314 37.21 17.36 2.65
CA HIS A 314 38.22 18.31 3.11
C HIS A 314 39.60 17.66 3.00
N SER A 315 40.27 18.04 1.92
CA SER A 315 41.70 18.35 1.96
C SER A 315 41.92 19.27 3.17
N ILE A 316 42.71 18.82 4.12
CA ILE A 316 43.15 19.63 5.25
C ILE A 316 44.12 20.67 4.70
N ALA A 317 43.63 21.90 4.51
CA ALA A 317 44.46 23.10 4.42
C ALA A 317 43.60 24.33 4.72
N GLY A 318 43.79 24.91 5.90
CA GLY A 318 43.59 26.34 6.17
C GLY A 318 42.17 26.87 6.38
N GLU A 319 42.01 27.52 7.54
CA GLU A 319 41.11 28.66 7.79
C GLU A 319 39.64 28.42 8.24
N ILE A 320 39.53 28.49 9.57
CA ILE A 320 38.43 28.92 10.46
C ILE A 320 37.32 29.74 9.77
N PHE A 321 36.06 29.29 9.86
CA PHE A 321 34.91 30.17 10.14
C PHE A 321 33.84 29.42 10.96
N GLY A 322 33.48 30.00 12.10
CA GLY A 322 32.65 29.39 13.14
C GLY A 322 31.17 29.27 12.78
N CYS A 323 30.58 28.12 13.13
CA CYS A 323 29.14 27.92 13.14
C CYS A 323 28.61 28.29 14.53
N LYS A 324 27.90 29.43 14.63
CA LYS A 324 26.99 29.68 15.75
C LYS A 324 25.87 28.65 15.69
N GLY A 325 25.73 27.88 16.76
CA GLY A 325 24.59 26.99 16.94
C GLY A 325 23.31 27.78 17.17
N GLN A 326 22.19 27.18 16.78
CA GLN A 326 20.95 27.31 17.51
C GLN A 326 20.15 26.02 17.38
N VAL A 327 19.96 25.41 18.53
CA VAL A 327 19.07 24.30 18.84
C VAL A 327 17.64 24.83 18.78
N LEU A 328 16.74 24.13 18.08
CA LEU A 328 15.38 23.75 18.51
C LEU A 328 14.82 22.68 17.58
#